data_AF-A0A6N8IVL9-F1
#
_entry.id   AF-A0A6N8IVL9-F1
#
_cell.length_a   1.000
_cell.length_b   1.000
_cell.length_c   1.000
_cell.angle_alpha   90.00
_cell.angle_beta   90.00
_cell.angle_gamma   90.00
#
_symmetry.space_group_name_H-M   'P 1'
#
loop_
_entity.id
_entity.type
_entity.pdbx_description
1 polymer ?
#
loop_
_entity_poly.entity_id
_entity_poly.type
_entity_poly.pdbx_seq_one_letter_code
_entity_poly.pdbx_strand_id
1 'polypeptide(L)'
;MNTSGALRTPWQKRDGGRASVVVRSILKSRIHTHENRRFAKDLAWRWVGAKWPRLVPSASELEKSHIDAVLPGRKLSVATSEDGATWTLEVSHQERDGARTWTTQVVVSDAGDADVVAVQTSCTDVESARIIAPPGVLGSWVERLDVHDAGVPVLAEPRLLESPEQLDPFVEHLLMPERRLPVVVLANKPNTRYYGADPRGIAEAARGLAHVVCLAPEAFATFTQTVDRKLAPVQGAVRIYKPGFTAAADGKDHPLLRPEPSRPGAGALDGEPDPNGPAVFRRLLCLKLCQISVAATAA
;
A
#
# COMPACT_ATOMS: atom_id res chain seq x y z
N MET A 1 20.38 6.67 26.20
CA MET A 1 19.00 7.14 26.43
C MET A 1 18.21 6.82 25.17
N ASN A 2 17.48 5.70 25.15
CA ASN A 2 16.70 5.25 23.99
C ASN A 2 15.22 5.48 24.28
N THR A 3 14.65 6.56 23.76
CA THR A 3 13.20 6.72 23.65
C THR A 3 12.76 6.20 22.29
N SER A 4 12.61 4.87 22.18
CA SER A 4 11.78 4.29 21.13
C SER A 4 10.33 4.61 21.48
N GLY A 5 9.88 5.80 21.07
CA GLY A 5 8.49 6.18 21.13
C GLY A 5 7.72 5.32 20.14
N ALA A 6 7.17 4.21 20.61
CA ALA A 6 6.20 3.45 19.83
C ALA A 6 5.09 4.40 19.41
N LEU A 7 5.01 4.69 18.10
CA LEU A 7 3.93 5.46 17.51
C LEU A 7 2.61 4.85 17.99
N ARG A 8 1.85 5.60 18.79
CA ARG A 8 0.49 5.20 19.18
C ARG A 8 -0.27 4.91 17.89
N THR A 9 -0.86 3.72 17.80
CA THR A 9 -1.66 3.37 16.63
C THR A 9 -2.81 4.37 16.52
N PRO A 10 -3.01 5.00 15.35
CA PRO A 10 -4.04 6.02 15.18
C PRO A 10 -5.48 5.47 15.24
N TRP A 11 -5.62 4.15 15.49
CA TRP A 11 -6.87 3.42 15.42
C TRP A 11 -7.49 3.32 16.82
N GLN A 12 -8.55 4.09 17.09
CA GLN A 12 -9.43 3.81 18.23
C GLN A 12 -10.30 2.59 17.92
N LYS A 13 -10.26 1.57 18.78
CA LYS A 13 -11.20 0.43 18.71
C LYS A 13 -12.63 0.95 18.93
N ARG A 14 -13.50 0.81 17.92
CA ARG A 14 -14.95 0.89 18.11
C ARG A 14 -15.55 -0.49 17.85
N ASP A 15 -16.26 -1.00 18.85
CA ASP A 15 -17.01 -2.25 18.77
C ASP A 15 -18.28 -2.02 17.96
N GLY A 16 -18.36 -2.67 16.79
CA GLY A 16 -19.53 -2.60 15.92
C GLY A 16 -19.39 -3.57 14.74
N GLY A 17 -19.89 -4.81 14.93
CA GLY A 17 -19.89 -5.87 13.91
C GLY A 17 -18.50 -6.44 13.59
N ARG A 18 -18.45 -7.69 13.12
CA ARG A 18 -17.23 -8.47 12.88
C ARG A 18 -16.46 -8.01 11.61
N ALA A 19 -16.27 -6.71 11.43
CA ALA A 19 -15.54 -6.18 10.30
C ALA A 19 -14.05 -6.53 10.41
N SER A 20 -13.51 -7.12 9.35
CA SER A 20 -12.10 -7.49 9.26
C SER A 20 -11.33 -6.42 8.51
N VAL A 21 -10.19 -6.00 9.05
CA VAL A 21 -9.27 -5.08 8.36
C VAL A 21 -8.65 -5.83 7.18
N VAL A 22 -8.70 -5.21 6.01
CA VAL A 22 -8.21 -5.79 4.74
C VAL A 22 -7.06 -5.00 4.12
N VAL A 23 -6.94 -3.71 4.44
CA VAL A 23 -5.84 -2.84 4.01
C VAL A 23 -5.45 -1.96 5.18
N ARG A 24 -4.15 -1.78 5.42
CA ARG A 24 -3.64 -0.78 6.36
C ARG A 24 -2.32 -0.22 5.85
N SER A 25 -2.15 1.09 5.88
CA SER A 25 -0.87 1.72 5.59
C SER A 25 -0.67 2.96 6.45
N ILE A 26 0.57 3.21 6.85
CA ILE A 26 1.00 4.36 7.65
C ILE A 26 2.30 4.84 7.02
N LEU A 27 2.31 6.08 6.53
CA LEU A 27 3.44 6.71 5.88
C LEU A 27 3.83 7.97 6.66
N LYS A 28 5.12 8.22 6.80
CA LYS A 28 5.64 9.47 7.35
C LYS A 28 5.97 10.42 6.21
N SER A 29 5.68 11.71 6.38
CA SER A 29 6.16 12.75 5.48
C SER A 29 7.48 13.34 5.99
N ARG A 30 8.40 13.65 5.07
CA ARG A 30 9.62 14.39 5.37
C ARG A 30 9.34 15.88 5.65
N ILE A 31 8.25 16.40 5.11
CA ILE A 31 7.80 17.76 5.36
C ILE A 31 6.90 17.72 6.59
N HIS A 32 7.24 18.51 7.60
CA HIS A 32 6.46 18.63 8.83
C HIS A 32 5.94 20.06 8.96
N THR A 33 4.76 20.34 8.38
CA THR A 33 4.13 21.66 8.46
C THR A 33 2.61 21.55 8.48
N HIS A 34 1.94 22.59 9.01
CA HIS A 34 0.49 22.68 8.98
C HIS A 34 -0.06 22.66 7.54
N GLU A 35 0.63 23.32 6.59
CA GLU A 35 0.27 23.35 5.17
C GLU A 35 0.34 21.96 4.54
N ASN A 36 1.36 21.16 4.88
CA ASN A 36 1.50 19.79 4.39
C ASN A 36 0.35 18.91 4.88
N ARG A 37 0.00 19.01 6.17
CA ARG A 37 -1.18 18.32 6.73
C ARG A 37 -2.48 18.77 6.06
N ARG A 38 -2.68 20.08 5.85
CA ARG A 38 -3.86 20.59 5.14
C ARG A 38 -3.94 20.02 3.73
N PHE A 39 -2.83 20.03 2.99
CA PHE A 39 -2.77 19.47 1.65
C PHE A 39 -3.05 17.96 1.62
N ALA A 40 -2.57 17.19 2.61
CA ALA A 40 -2.89 15.78 2.76
C ALA A 40 -4.39 15.54 3.01
N LYS A 41 -5.05 16.38 3.82
CA LYS A 41 -6.51 16.36 4.03
C LYS A 41 -7.27 16.70 2.74
N ASP A 42 -6.81 17.67 1.97
CA ASP A 42 -7.43 18.03 0.68
C ASP A 42 -7.39 16.87 -0.31
N LEU A 43 -6.30 16.10 -0.34
CA LEU A 43 -6.20 14.90 -1.18
C LEU A 43 -7.20 13.82 -0.75
N ALA A 44 -7.44 13.66 0.56
CA ALA A 44 -8.49 12.77 1.07
C ALA A 44 -9.89 13.24 0.64
N TRP A 45 -10.16 14.55 0.71
CA TRP A 45 -11.44 15.11 0.24
C TRP A 45 -11.65 14.95 -1.26
N ARG A 46 -10.61 15.13 -2.08
CA ARG A 46 -10.70 14.86 -3.53
C ARG A 46 -11.02 13.40 -3.81
N TRP A 47 -10.43 12.48 -3.06
CA TRP A 47 -10.74 11.06 -3.17
C TRP A 47 -12.21 10.76 -2.81
N VAL A 48 -12.73 11.35 -1.72
CA VAL A 48 -14.15 11.26 -1.36
C VAL A 48 -15.02 11.86 -2.46
N GLY A 49 -14.70 13.04 -2.96
CA GLY A 49 -15.48 13.71 -4.02
C GLY A 49 -15.51 12.97 -5.34
N ALA A 50 -14.43 12.28 -5.71
CA ALA A 50 -14.38 11.44 -6.89
C ALA A 50 -15.28 10.19 -6.76
N LYS A 51 -15.38 9.59 -5.57
CA LYS A 51 -16.18 8.37 -5.34
C LYS A 51 -17.62 8.63 -4.95
N TRP A 52 -17.83 9.63 -4.09
CA TRP A 52 -19.10 9.94 -3.44
C TRP A 52 -19.29 11.46 -3.38
N PRO A 53 -19.50 12.15 -4.52
CA PRO A 53 -19.57 13.61 -4.58
C PRO A 53 -20.64 14.20 -3.66
N ARG A 54 -21.75 13.48 -3.45
CA ARG A 54 -22.85 13.90 -2.56
C ARG A 54 -22.53 13.83 -1.07
N LEU A 55 -21.43 13.19 -0.66
CA LEU A 55 -20.96 13.16 0.73
C LEU A 55 -20.00 14.31 1.03
N VAL A 56 -19.55 15.07 0.02
CA VAL A 56 -18.61 16.17 0.22
C VAL A 56 -19.38 17.37 0.79
N PRO A 57 -19.01 17.87 1.99
CA PRO A 57 -19.61 19.06 2.57
C PRO A 57 -19.33 20.32 1.73
N SER A 58 -20.03 21.40 2.04
CA SER A 58 -19.69 22.71 1.48
C SER A 58 -18.33 23.20 2.00
N ALA A 59 -17.70 24.14 1.27
CA ALA A 59 -16.38 24.65 1.62
C ALA A 59 -16.31 25.25 3.04
N SER A 60 -17.38 25.90 3.51
CA SER A 60 -17.45 26.45 4.88
C SER A 60 -17.59 25.37 5.96
N GLU A 61 -18.08 24.18 5.61
CA GLU A 61 -18.20 23.06 6.54
C GLU A 61 -16.91 22.26 6.68
N LEU A 62 -16.04 22.28 5.66
CA LEU A 62 -14.75 21.59 5.70
C LEU A 62 -13.82 22.10 6.81
N GLU A 63 -14.02 23.33 7.27
CA GLU A 63 -13.25 23.94 8.37
C GLU A 63 -13.76 23.54 9.76
N LYS A 64 -14.87 22.79 9.85
CA LYS A 64 -15.41 22.32 11.15
C LYS A 64 -14.57 21.18 11.71
N SER A 65 -14.40 21.18 13.04
CA SER A 65 -13.72 20.10 13.76
C SER A 65 -14.47 18.76 13.72
N HIS A 66 -15.80 18.80 13.55
CA HIS A 66 -16.67 17.63 13.44
C HIS A 66 -17.66 17.78 12.28
N ILE A 67 -17.79 16.74 11.47
CA ILE A 67 -18.72 16.68 10.34
C ILE A 67 -19.33 15.29 10.29
N ASP A 68 -20.65 15.19 10.14
CA ASP A 68 -21.35 13.94 9.82
C ASP A 68 -22.23 14.14 8.58
N ALA A 69 -22.18 13.18 7.66
CA ALA A 69 -23.06 13.11 6.51
C ALA A 69 -23.60 11.69 6.34
N VAL A 70 -24.92 11.56 6.17
CA VAL A 70 -25.58 10.26 6.01
C VAL A 70 -26.42 10.28 4.74
N LEU A 71 -26.22 9.28 3.89
CA LEU A 71 -27.04 8.99 2.72
C LEU A 71 -27.46 7.51 2.76
N PRO A 72 -28.48 7.09 2.02
CA PRO A 72 -28.83 5.67 1.93
C PRO A 72 -27.63 4.78 1.58
N GLY A 73 -27.31 3.84 2.46
CA GLY A 73 -26.17 2.92 2.33
C GLY A 73 -24.78 3.57 2.40
N ARG A 74 -24.68 4.83 2.85
CA ARG A 74 -23.39 5.55 2.95
C ARG A 74 -23.36 6.47 4.17
N LYS A 75 -22.24 6.46 4.88
CA LYS A 75 -21.99 7.36 5.99
C LYS A 75 -20.60 7.96 5.86
N LEU A 76 -20.45 9.23 6.17
CA LEU A 76 -19.18 9.90 6.33
C LEU A 76 -19.16 10.60 7.69
N SER A 77 -18.05 10.47 8.39
CA SER A 77 -17.79 11.24 9.62
C SER A 77 -16.36 11.75 9.60
N VAL A 78 -16.17 12.99 10.03
CA VAL A 78 -14.86 13.62 10.20
C VAL A 78 -14.77 14.15 11.60
N ALA A 79 -13.64 13.91 12.25
CA ALA A 79 -13.36 14.44 13.58
C ALA A 79 -11.90 14.89 13.65
N THR A 80 -11.67 16.00 14.35
CA THR A 80 -10.34 16.49 14.73
C THR A 80 -10.21 16.36 16.25
N SER A 81 -9.09 15.87 16.74
CA SER A 81 -8.81 15.77 18.18
C SER A 81 -8.81 17.15 18.84
N GLU A 82 -9.05 17.19 20.16
CA GLU A 82 -9.12 18.44 20.93
C GLU A 82 -7.85 19.28 20.84
N ASP A 83 -6.69 18.63 20.77
CA ASP A 83 -5.38 19.27 20.59
C ASP A 83 -5.09 19.68 19.14
N GLY A 84 -6.00 19.40 18.20
CA GLY A 84 -5.82 19.66 16.77
C GLY A 84 -4.79 18.76 16.06
N ALA A 85 -4.12 17.87 16.80
CA ALA A 85 -2.99 17.10 16.29
C ALA A 85 -3.42 16.00 15.32
N THR A 86 -4.63 15.44 15.47
CA THR A 86 -5.11 14.32 14.66
C THR A 86 -6.43 14.65 13.99
N TRP A 87 -6.46 14.52 12.67
CA TRP A 87 -7.67 14.60 11.86
C TRP A 87 -8.01 13.22 11.30
N THR A 88 -9.25 12.80 11.46
CA THR A 88 -9.76 11.50 11.02
C THR A 88 -10.97 11.70 10.13
N LEU A 89 -10.95 11.10 8.94
CA LEU A 89 -12.10 10.94 8.05
C LEU A 89 -12.45 9.46 7.95
N GLU A 90 -13.70 9.11 8.19
CA GLU A 90 -14.22 7.77 8.03
C GLU A 90 -15.37 7.80 7.03
N VAL A 91 -15.32 6.91 6.05
CA VAL A 91 -16.41 6.71 5.09
C VAL A 91 -16.80 5.23 5.05
N SER A 92 -18.07 4.98 5.28
CA SER A 92 -18.69 3.66 5.18
C SER A 92 -19.62 3.61 3.98
N HIS A 93 -19.53 2.54 3.18
CA HIS A 93 -20.35 2.30 2.01
C HIS A 93 -20.84 0.85 2.00
N GLN A 94 -22.14 0.67 1.96
CA GLN A 94 -22.78 -0.62 1.73
C GLN A 94 -22.91 -0.89 0.23
N GLU A 95 -22.52 -2.09 -0.19
CA GLU A 95 -22.68 -2.56 -1.56
C GLU A 95 -24.16 -2.55 -1.99
N ARG A 96 -24.39 -2.49 -3.31
CA ARG A 96 -25.75 -2.35 -3.87
C ARG A 96 -26.68 -3.50 -3.47
N ASP A 97 -26.15 -4.72 -3.38
CA ASP A 97 -26.87 -5.92 -2.96
C ASP A 97 -27.03 -6.03 -1.43
N GLY A 98 -26.44 -5.09 -0.69
CA GLY A 98 -26.45 -5.07 0.76
C GLY A 98 -25.53 -6.10 1.43
N ALA A 99 -24.80 -6.90 0.65
CA ALA A 99 -24.04 -8.05 1.18
C ALA A 99 -22.88 -7.63 2.09
N ARG A 100 -22.25 -6.50 1.77
CA ARG A 100 -21.04 -6.02 2.46
C ARG A 100 -21.10 -4.52 2.71
N THR A 101 -20.62 -4.13 3.88
CA THR A 101 -20.24 -2.76 4.20
C THR A 101 -18.72 -2.65 4.25
N TRP A 102 -18.20 -1.73 3.44
CA TRP A 102 -16.81 -1.31 3.41
C TRP A 102 -16.65 -0.02 4.19
N THR A 103 -15.72 0.00 5.13
CA THR A 103 -15.38 1.21 5.89
C THR A 103 -13.92 1.56 5.61
N THR A 104 -13.66 2.78 5.19
CA THR A 104 -12.31 3.30 5.01
C THR A 104 -12.10 4.49 5.94
N GLN A 105 -11.07 4.41 6.76
CA GLN A 105 -10.64 5.45 7.67
C GLN A 105 -9.31 6.02 7.17
N VAL A 106 -9.24 7.34 7.10
CA VAL A 106 -8.10 8.14 6.69
C VAL A 106 -7.71 9.00 7.88
N VAL A 107 -6.43 8.98 8.25
CA VAL A 107 -5.90 9.79 9.34
C VAL A 107 -4.77 10.64 8.82
N VAL A 108 -4.77 11.92 9.19
CA VAL A 108 -3.67 12.85 9.02
C VAL A 108 -3.34 13.40 10.39
N SER A 109 -2.11 13.20 10.87
CA SER A 109 -1.72 13.60 12.22
C SER A 109 -0.33 14.22 12.29
N ASP A 110 -0.17 15.16 13.20
CA ASP A 110 1.12 15.61 13.71
C ASP A 110 1.59 14.59 14.77
N ALA A 111 2.64 13.83 14.46
CA ALA A 111 3.21 12.84 15.39
C ALA A 111 4.35 13.43 16.26
N GLY A 112 4.52 14.75 16.25
CA GLY A 112 5.58 15.46 16.97
C GLY A 112 6.89 15.54 16.18
N ASP A 113 7.39 14.41 15.66
CA ASP A 113 8.63 14.38 14.86
C ASP A 113 8.39 14.43 13.34
N ALA A 114 7.19 14.08 12.90
CA ALA A 114 6.80 14.04 11.50
C ALA A 114 5.28 14.17 11.33
N ASP A 115 4.87 14.59 10.14
CA ASP A 115 3.49 14.40 9.70
C ASP A 115 3.29 12.93 9.32
N VAL A 116 2.19 12.35 9.77
CA VAL A 116 1.80 10.97 9.46
C VAL A 116 0.49 10.99 8.68
N VAL A 117 0.47 10.24 7.58
CA VAL A 117 -0.75 9.90 6.85
C VAL A 117 -1.00 8.41 6.94
N ALA A 118 -2.22 8.02 7.29
CA ALA A 118 -2.58 6.63 7.45
C ALA A 118 -3.94 6.32 6.81
N VAL A 119 -4.07 5.10 6.29
CA VAL A 119 -5.34 4.58 5.81
C VAL A 119 -5.58 3.19 6.38
N GLN A 120 -6.85 2.89 6.64
CA GLN A 120 -7.32 1.56 6.96
C GLN A 120 -8.63 1.32 6.23
N THR A 121 -8.76 0.14 5.62
CA THR A 121 -10.03 -0.33 5.07
C THR A 121 -10.43 -1.62 5.75
N SER A 122 -11.69 -1.72 6.16
CA SER A 122 -12.32 -2.92 6.72
C SER A 122 -13.57 -3.31 5.93
N CYS A 123 -13.91 -4.59 5.98
CA CYS A 123 -15.11 -5.15 5.35
C CYS A 123 -15.82 -6.10 6.34
N THR A 124 -17.14 -6.06 6.34
CA THR A 124 -18.01 -6.91 7.19
C THR A 124 -18.02 -8.39 6.79
N ASP A 125 -17.79 -8.70 5.51
CA ASP A 125 -17.58 -10.07 5.01
C ASP A 125 -16.45 -10.07 3.97
N VAL A 126 -15.31 -10.65 4.34
CA VAL A 126 -14.10 -10.70 3.51
C VAL A 126 -14.01 -11.99 2.70
N GLU A 127 -14.60 -13.09 3.19
CA GLU A 127 -14.46 -14.40 2.56
C GLU A 127 -15.13 -14.45 1.18
N SER A 128 -16.27 -13.77 1.06
CA SER A 128 -16.97 -13.60 -0.21
C SER A 128 -16.41 -12.46 -1.09
N ALA A 129 -15.45 -11.69 -0.58
CA ALA A 129 -14.96 -10.50 -1.27
C ALA A 129 -14.07 -10.86 -2.46
N ARG A 130 -14.58 -10.58 -3.66
CA ARG A 130 -13.84 -10.86 -4.90
C ARG A 130 -12.62 -9.95 -5.06
N ILE A 131 -12.74 -8.66 -4.76
CA ILE A 131 -11.68 -7.66 -5.03
C ILE A 131 -11.38 -6.89 -3.75
N ILE A 132 -10.12 -6.89 -3.35
CA ILE A 132 -9.56 -6.01 -2.32
C ILE A 132 -8.47 -5.19 -3.01
N ALA A 133 -8.57 -3.87 -2.92
CA ALA A 133 -7.62 -2.94 -3.50
C ALA A 133 -7.38 -1.76 -2.56
N PRO A 134 -6.17 -1.17 -2.56
CA PRO A 134 -5.89 0.02 -1.78
C PRO A 134 -6.81 1.19 -2.16
N PRO A 135 -7.26 2.01 -1.19
CA PRO A 135 -7.94 3.26 -1.49
C PRO A 135 -7.06 4.21 -2.32
N GLY A 136 -7.64 4.85 -3.33
CA GLY A 136 -6.92 5.75 -4.24
C GLY A 136 -6.23 6.95 -3.56
N VAL A 137 -6.65 7.32 -2.35
CA VAL A 137 -5.97 8.35 -1.54
C VAL A 137 -4.51 8.00 -1.26
N LEU A 138 -4.15 6.71 -1.11
CA LEU A 138 -2.75 6.29 -0.95
C LEU A 138 -1.91 6.65 -2.17
N GLY A 139 -2.44 6.38 -3.38
CA GLY A 139 -1.78 6.77 -4.62
C GLY A 139 -1.59 8.28 -4.71
N SER A 140 -2.62 9.04 -4.35
CA SER A 140 -2.55 10.52 -4.35
C SER A 140 -1.51 11.07 -3.36
N TRP A 141 -1.38 10.47 -2.18
CA TRP A 141 -0.35 10.86 -1.22
C TRP A 141 1.06 10.53 -1.72
N VAL A 142 1.29 9.31 -2.21
CA VAL A 142 2.61 8.90 -2.74
C VAL A 142 3.05 9.77 -3.92
N GLU A 143 2.13 10.21 -4.77
CA GLU A 143 2.44 11.06 -5.93
C GLU A 143 2.70 12.52 -5.58
N ARG A 144 2.13 13.03 -4.49
CA ARG A 144 2.04 14.48 -4.22
C ARG A 144 2.64 14.93 -2.90
N LEU A 145 2.94 14.00 -2.01
CA LEU A 145 3.61 14.25 -0.73
C LEU A 145 4.99 13.61 -0.76
N ASP A 146 5.95 14.22 -0.07
CA ASP A 146 7.26 13.59 0.18
C ASP A 146 7.13 12.59 1.33
N VAL A 147 6.59 11.40 1.02
CA VAL A 147 6.39 10.30 1.97
C VAL A 147 7.50 9.28 1.91
N HIS A 148 7.85 8.72 3.07
CA HIS A 148 8.94 7.77 3.22
C HIS A 148 8.59 6.63 4.17
N ASP A 149 9.37 5.56 4.07
CA ASP A 149 9.35 4.38 4.92
C ASP A 149 10.79 4.04 5.31
N ALA A 150 11.08 3.98 6.61
CA ALA A 150 12.45 3.85 7.15
C ALA A 150 13.48 4.79 6.48
N GLY A 151 13.12 6.08 6.33
CA GLY A 151 13.96 7.08 5.65
C GLY A 151 14.04 6.98 4.12
N VAL A 152 13.55 5.90 3.51
CA VAL A 152 13.57 5.69 2.06
C VAL A 152 12.28 6.23 1.41
N PRO A 153 12.36 7.06 0.34
CA PRO A 153 11.18 7.57 -0.35
C PRO A 153 10.30 6.44 -0.90
N VAL A 154 8.99 6.56 -0.69
CA VAL A 154 8.00 5.68 -1.30
C VAL A 154 7.64 6.26 -2.66
N LEU A 155 7.90 5.52 -3.73
CA LEU A 155 7.76 6.02 -5.11
C LEU A 155 6.48 5.51 -5.78
N ALA A 156 5.93 6.32 -6.69
CA ALA A 156 4.80 5.93 -7.54
C ALA A 156 5.21 5.05 -8.73
N GLU A 157 6.52 4.96 -8.98
CA GLU A 157 7.17 4.23 -10.09
C GLU A 157 8.17 3.19 -9.57
N PRO A 158 8.45 2.13 -10.34
CA PRO A 158 9.45 1.13 -9.94
C PRO A 158 10.85 1.75 -9.90
N ARG A 159 11.61 1.48 -8.84
CA ARG A 159 13.03 1.83 -8.76
C ARG A 159 13.85 0.83 -9.57
N LEU A 160 14.58 1.31 -10.56
CA LEU A 160 15.49 0.49 -11.34
C LEU A 160 16.88 0.46 -10.67
N LEU A 161 17.39 -0.73 -10.39
CA LEU A 161 18.77 -0.95 -9.98
C LEU A 161 19.53 -1.54 -11.16
N GLU A 162 20.37 -0.72 -11.77
CA GLU A 162 21.13 -1.03 -12.97
C GLU A 162 22.50 -1.59 -12.64
N SER A 163 23.15 -1.05 -11.60
CA SER A 163 24.56 -1.34 -11.31
C SER A 163 24.77 -1.95 -9.91
N PRO A 164 25.90 -2.68 -9.71
CA PRO A 164 26.24 -3.28 -8.42
C PRO A 164 26.36 -2.26 -7.27
N GLU A 165 26.80 -1.04 -7.53
CA GLU A 165 26.99 0.00 -6.50
C GLU A 165 25.67 0.45 -5.86
N GLN A 166 24.55 0.23 -6.56
CA GLN A 166 23.21 0.52 -6.05
C GLN A 166 22.66 -0.59 -5.15
N LEU A 167 23.33 -1.75 -5.07
CA LEU A 167 22.87 -2.89 -4.29
C LEU A 167 23.13 -2.74 -2.80
N ASP A 168 24.26 -2.18 -2.38
CA ASP A 168 24.56 -2.07 -0.94
C ASP A 168 23.51 -1.22 -0.20
N PRO A 169 23.15 -0.01 -0.66
CA PRO A 169 22.06 0.76 -0.04
C PRO A 169 20.70 0.05 -0.13
N PHE A 170 20.49 -0.75 -1.17
CA PHE A 170 19.27 -1.51 -1.33
C PHE A 170 19.17 -2.68 -0.33
N VAL A 171 20.25 -3.42 -0.14
CA VAL A 171 20.34 -4.50 0.85
C VAL A 171 20.22 -3.94 2.26
N GLU A 172 20.85 -2.79 2.54
CA GLU A 172 20.67 -2.07 3.80
C GLU A 172 19.19 -1.77 4.05
N HIS A 173 18.49 -1.17 3.08
CA HIS A 173 17.05 -0.90 3.18
C HIS A 173 16.20 -2.17 3.37
N LEU A 174 16.55 -3.29 2.73
CA LEU A 174 15.85 -4.56 2.93
C LEU A 174 15.92 -5.03 4.39
N LEU A 175 17.06 -4.80 5.05
CA LEU A 175 17.37 -5.23 6.41
C LEU A 175 16.94 -4.22 7.51
N MET A 176 16.51 -3.01 7.14
CA MET A 176 16.07 -2.00 8.11
C MET A 176 14.87 -2.52 8.94
N PRO A 177 15.01 -2.65 10.27
CA PRO A 177 13.92 -3.13 11.13
C PRO A 177 12.77 -2.13 11.24
N GLU A 178 13.01 -0.83 11.01
CA GLU A 178 12.00 0.22 11.02
C GLU A 178 11.09 0.19 9.77
N ARG A 179 11.45 -0.58 8.75
CA ARG A 179 10.72 -0.67 7.49
C ARG A 179 9.34 -1.29 7.72
N ARG A 180 8.29 -0.57 7.33
CA ARG A 180 6.89 -1.00 7.47
C ARG A 180 6.29 -1.50 6.18
N LEU A 181 6.82 -1.10 5.02
CA LEU A 181 6.34 -1.56 3.74
C LEU A 181 7.16 -2.76 3.25
N PRO A 182 6.54 -3.81 2.70
CA PRO A 182 7.26 -4.84 1.95
C PRO A 182 8.02 -4.23 0.75
N VAL A 183 9.06 -4.92 0.31
CA VAL A 183 9.75 -4.63 -0.95
C VAL A 183 9.43 -5.73 -1.96
N VAL A 184 8.86 -5.34 -3.09
CA VAL A 184 8.55 -6.18 -4.24
C VAL A 184 9.71 -6.08 -5.22
N VAL A 185 10.43 -7.19 -5.41
CA VAL A 185 11.58 -7.26 -6.31
C VAL A 185 11.22 -8.07 -7.55
N LEU A 186 11.50 -7.50 -8.71
CA LEU A 186 11.39 -8.13 -10.01
C LEU A 186 12.78 -8.29 -10.64
N ALA A 187 13.01 -9.43 -11.28
CA ALA A 187 14.21 -9.68 -12.06
C ALA A 187 13.82 -10.07 -13.50
N ASN A 188 14.55 -9.54 -14.48
CA ASN A 188 14.33 -9.85 -15.90
C ASN A 188 14.42 -11.35 -16.16
N LYS A 189 13.65 -11.85 -17.13
CA LYS A 189 13.92 -13.15 -17.76
C LYS A 189 15.30 -13.11 -18.44
N PRO A 190 16.05 -14.23 -18.44
CA PRO A 190 17.37 -14.30 -19.07
C PRO A 190 17.34 -13.75 -20.50
N ASN A 191 18.32 -12.92 -20.86
CA ASN A 191 18.49 -12.37 -22.21
C ASN A 191 17.30 -11.52 -22.72
N THR A 192 16.48 -10.95 -21.83
CA THR A 192 15.37 -10.07 -22.21
C THR A 192 15.26 -8.83 -21.31
N ARG A 193 14.49 -7.84 -21.77
CA ARG A 193 14.05 -6.69 -20.93
C ARG A 193 12.77 -6.97 -20.13
N TYR A 194 12.23 -8.18 -20.22
CA TYR A 194 10.91 -8.52 -19.71
C TYR A 194 10.99 -9.15 -18.31
N TYR A 195 10.25 -8.59 -17.34
CA TYR A 195 10.25 -9.03 -15.94
C TYR A 195 9.28 -10.19 -15.66
N GLY A 196 8.57 -10.71 -16.66
CA GLY A 196 7.46 -11.65 -16.43
C GLY A 196 6.13 -10.96 -16.10
N ALA A 197 6.17 -9.72 -15.63
CA ALA A 197 5.02 -8.87 -15.36
C ALA A 197 5.34 -7.42 -15.74
N ASP A 198 4.33 -6.56 -15.80
CA ASP A 198 4.50 -5.12 -16.02
C ASP A 198 4.89 -4.42 -14.70
N PRO A 199 6.15 -3.93 -14.57
CA PRO A 199 6.58 -3.29 -13.32
C PRO A 199 5.85 -1.99 -13.03
N ARG A 200 5.42 -1.24 -14.06
CA ARG A 200 4.71 0.03 -13.87
C ARG A 200 3.31 -0.21 -13.33
N GLY A 201 2.55 -1.11 -13.95
CA GLY A 201 1.24 -1.52 -13.45
C GLY A 201 1.30 -2.14 -12.05
N ILE A 202 2.39 -2.82 -11.69
CA ILE A 202 2.63 -3.31 -10.33
C ILE A 202 2.87 -2.15 -9.35
N ALA A 203 3.78 -1.22 -9.68
CA ALA A 203 4.03 -0.03 -8.86
C ALA A 203 2.75 0.78 -8.64
N GLU A 204 1.95 0.97 -9.68
CA GLU A 204 0.64 1.64 -9.60
C GLU A 204 -0.33 0.93 -8.64
N ALA A 205 -0.46 -0.39 -8.74
CA ALA A 205 -1.34 -1.16 -7.87
C ALA A 205 -0.83 -1.26 -6.42
N ALA A 206 0.47 -1.07 -6.20
CA ALA A 206 1.12 -1.21 -4.90
C ALA A 206 1.39 0.13 -4.19
N ARG A 207 0.99 1.28 -4.76
CA ARG A 207 1.29 2.61 -4.21
C ARG A 207 0.88 2.73 -2.76
N GLY A 208 1.86 3.06 -1.91
CA GLY A 208 1.67 3.22 -0.47
C GLY A 208 1.52 1.90 0.29
N LEU A 209 1.61 0.74 -0.38
CA LEU A 209 1.60 -0.59 0.22
C LEU A 209 2.92 -1.33 0.06
N ALA A 210 3.78 -0.95 -0.89
CA ALA A 210 5.10 -1.57 -1.08
C ALA A 210 6.07 -0.62 -1.80
N HIS A 211 7.36 -0.89 -1.62
CA HIS A 211 8.38 -0.45 -2.58
C HIS A 211 8.45 -1.44 -3.74
N VAL A 212 8.58 -0.95 -4.98
CA VAL A 212 8.75 -1.81 -6.15
C VAL A 212 10.13 -1.56 -6.75
N VAL A 213 10.90 -2.64 -6.90
CA VAL A 213 12.30 -2.60 -7.34
C VAL A 213 12.50 -3.57 -8.49
N CYS A 214 13.18 -3.10 -9.52
CA CYS A 214 13.54 -3.85 -10.71
C CYS A 214 15.06 -4.04 -10.74
N LEU A 215 15.53 -5.28 -10.80
CA LEU A 215 16.94 -5.60 -10.94
C LEU A 215 17.28 -5.80 -12.42
N ALA A 216 18.19 -4.98 -12.93
CA ALA A 216 18.85 -5.24 -14.20
C ALA A 216 19.72 -6.51 -14.12
N PRO A 217 20.14 -7.10 -15.25
CA PRO A 217 20.91 -8.35 -15.25
C PRO A 217 22.18 -8.34 -14.39
N GLU A 218 22.95 -7.25 -14.42
CA GLU A 218 24.21 -7.11 -13.65
C GLU A 218 23.93 -7.00 -12.14
N ALA A 219 22.96 -6.17 -11.75
CA ALA A 219 22.50 -6.04 -10.38
C ALA A 219 21.91 -7.38 -9.86
N PHE A 220 21.16 -8.10 -10.69
CA PHE A 220 20.62 -9.41 -10.34
C PHE A 220 21.73 -10.45 -10.09
N ALA A 221 22.71 -10.54 -10.99
CA ALA A 221 23.82 -11.47 -10.86
C ALA A 221 24.58 -11.24 -9.54
N THR A 222 24.86 -9.98 -9.22
CA THR A 222 25.54 -9.61 -7.97
C THR A 222 24.66 -9.88 -6.75
N PHE A 223 23.39 -9.45 -6.78
CA PHE A 223 22.45 -9.65 -5.66
C PHE A 223 22.29 -11.12 -5.28
N THR A 224 22.20 -12.02 -6.28
CA THR A 224 22.05 -13.47 -6.02
C THR A 224 23.31 -14.15 -5.50
N GLN A 225 24.48 -13.50 -5.60
CA GLN A 225 25.71 -13.96 -4.94
C GLN A 225 25.77 -13.49 -3.47
N THR A 226 25.14 -12.35 -3.17
CA THR A 226 25.13 -11.74 -1.82
C THR A 226 24.10 -12.36 -0.88
N VAL A 227 22.91 -12.72 -1.38
CA VAL A 227 21.83 -13.29 -0.54
C VAL A 227 21.77 -14.81 -0.65
N ASP A 228 21.33 -15.49 0.42
CA ASP A 228 21.07 -16.94 0.38
C ASP A 228 20.15 -17.28 -0.81
N ARG A 229 20.47 -18.37 -1.51
CA ARG A 229 19.71 -18.86 -2.67
C ARG A 229 18.21 -19.01 -2.40
N LYS A 230 17.80 -19.33 -1.16
CA LYS A 230 16.40 -19.43 -0.75
C LYS A 230 15.70 -18.07 -0.68
N LEU A 231 16.46 -16.99 -0.54
CA LEU A 231 16.00 -15.62 -0.43
C LEU A 231 16.06 -14.87 -1.74
N ALA A 232 17.00 -15.24 -2.62
CA ALA A 232 17.18 -14.67 -3.95
C ALA A 232 15.88 -14.58 -4.78
N PRO A 233 15.67 -13.47 -5.52
CA PRO A 233 14.59 -13.39 -6.50
C PRO A 233 14.84 -14.38 -7.64
N VAL A 234 13.78 -14.78 -8.32
CA VAL A 234 13.86 -15.65 -9.49
C VAL A 234 13.54 -14.82 -10.73
N GLN A 235 14.33 -15.01 -11.79
CA GLN A 235 14.12 -14.33 -13.07
C GLN A 235 12.72 -14.61 -13.64
N GLY A 236 12.03 -13.56 -14.07
CA GLY A 236 10.65 -13.63 -14.56
C GLY A 236 9.59 -13.84 -13.47
N ALA A 237 9.96 -13.75 -12.19
CA ALA A 237 9.06 -13.87 -11.05
C ALA A 237 9.16 -12.63 -10.15
N VAL A 238 8.22 -12.54 -9.20
CA VAL A 238 8.16 -11.47 -8.20
C VAL A 238 8.45 -12.03 -6.83
N ARG A 239 9.46 -11.48 -6.16
CA ARG A 239 9.80 -11.80 -4.76
C ARG A 239 9.30 -10.67 -3.86
N ILE A 240 8.63 -11.00 -2.75
CA ILE A 240 8.15 -10.01 -1.78
C ILE A 240 8.89 -10.18 -0.47
N TYR A 241 9.78 -9.23 -0.16
CA TYR A 241 10.45 -9.14 1.12
C TYR A 241 9.58 -8.38 2.11
N LYS A 242 8.83 -9.11 2.95
CA LYS A 242 8.06 -8.55 4.07
C LYS A 242 8.90 -7.67 5.00
N PRO A 243 8.27 -6.75 5.76
CA PRO A 243 8.85 -6.11 6.94
C PRO A 243 9.51 -7.12 7.88
N GLY A 244 10.57 -6.72 8.58
CA GLY A 244 11.33 -7.60 9.48
C GLY A 244 12.19 -8.65 8.77
N PHE A 245 12.46 -8.48 7.47
CA PHE A 245 13.37 -9.35 6.72
C PHE A 245 14.78 -9.31 7.33
N THR A 246 15.41 -10.48 7.44
CA THR A 246 16.80 -10.62 7.88
C THR A 246 17.56 -11.55 6.93
N ALA A 247 18.88 -11.50 6.95
CA ALA A 247 19.73 -12.40 6.16
C ALA A 247 19.52 -13.89 6.50
N ALA A 248 19.00 -14.20 7.69
CA ALA A 248 18.72 -15.56 8.16
C ALA A 248 17.24 -15.97 8.01
N ALA A 249 16.41 -15.16 7.35
CA ALA A 249 14.99 -15.44 7.21
C ALA A 249 14.71 -16.74 6.41
N ASP A 250 13.59 -17.41 6.72
CA ASP A 250 13.13 -18.52 5.88
C ASP A 250 12.53 -17.95 4.57
N GLY A 251 12.96 -18.49 3.43
CA GLY A 251 12.45 -18.08 2.14
C GLY A 251 10.95 -18.32 1.93
N LYS A 252 10.29 -19.14 2.76
CA LYS A 252 8.84 -19.33 2.76
C LYS A 252 8.08 -18.14 3.35
N ASP A 253 8.71 -17.40 4.26
CA ASP A 253 8.10 -16.21 4.87
C ASP A 253 8.02 -15.03 3.90
N HIS A 254 8.78 -15.08 2.81
CA HIS A 254 8.88 -14.04 1.79
C HIS A 254 8.30 -14.56 0.47
N PRO A 255 7.05 -14.22 0.10
CA PRO A 255 6.37 -14.83 -1.04
C PRO A 255 7.16 -14.72 -2.35
N LEU A 256 7.15 -15.82 -3.12
CA LEU A 256 7.61 -15.84 -4.50
C LEU A 256 6.41 -16.12 -5.40
N LEU A 257 6.01 -15.14 -6.20
CA LEU A 257 4.87 -15.20 -7.11
C LEU A 257 5.37 -15.31 -8.54
N ARG A 258 4.87 -16.28 -9.29
CA ARG A 258 5.18 -16.44 -10.71
C ARG A 258 3.99 -15.99 -11.54
N PRO A 259 4.19 -15.11 -12.53
CA PRO A 259 3.22 -14.92 -13.59
C PRO A 259 3.04 -16.26 -14.31
N GLU A 260 1.82 -16.77 -14.38
CA GLU A 260 1.53 -17.94 -15.21
C GLU A 260 1.81 -17.60 -16.68
N PRO A 261 2.41 -18.51 -17.47
CA PRO A 261 2.60 -18.27 -18.88
C PRO A 261 1.24 -18.10 -19.56
N SER A 262 1.01 -16.94 -20.16
CA SER A 262 -0.12 -16.72 -21.06
C SER A 262 -0.03 -17.77 -22.17
N ARG A 263 -0.98 -18.71 -22.24
CA ARG A 263 -1.00 -19.71 -23.30
C ARG A 263 -1.18 -19.01 -24.65
N PRO A 264 -0.27 -19.17 -25.63
CA PRO A 264 -0.50 -18.67 -26.98
C PRO A 264 -1.80 -19.27 -27.52
N GLY A 265 -2.75 -18.43 -27.92
CA GLY A 265 -4.07 -18.87 -28.42
C GLY A 265 -5.20 -18.91 -27.38
N ALA A 266 -4.96 -18.58 -26.11
CA ALA A 266 -6.03 -18.38 -25.11
C ALA A 266 -6.61 -16.95 -25.14
N GLY A 267 -6.35 -16.20 -26.21
CA GLY A 267 -6.94 -14.90 -26.46
C GLY A 267 -8.32 -15.04 -27.09
N ALA A 268 -9.35 -14.81 -26.28
CA ALA A 268 -10.67 -14.31 -26.67
C ALA A 268 -11.38 -15.06 -27.82
N LEU A 269 -11.90 -16.25 -27.52
CA LEU A 269 -13.29 -16.49 -27.89
C LEU A 269 -14.11 -15.77 -26.81
N ASP A 270 -14.88 -14.76 -27.21
CA ASP A 270 -15.91 -14.11 -26.40
C ASP A 270 -15.48 -13.29 -25.17
N GLY A 271 -14.66 -12.24 -25.35
CA GLY A 271 -14.61 -11.09 -24.43
C GLY A 271 -14.25 -11.34 -22.96
N GLU A 272 -13.97 -12.58 -22.56
CA GLU A 272 -13.58 -12.92 -21.21
C GLU A 272 -12.09 -12.58 -21.00
N PRO A 273 -11.75 -11.95 -19.86
CA PRO A 273 -10.37 -11.63 -19.55
C PRO A 273 -9.56 -12.91 -19.40
N ASP A 274 -8.38 -12.96 -20.05
CA ASP A 274 -7.44 -14.08 -19.92
C ASP A 274 -7.25 -14.41 -18.42
N PRO A 275 -7.66 -15.62 -17.97
CA PRO A 275 -7.56 -16.00 -16.56
C PRO A 275 -6.12 -16.06 -16.07
N ASN A 276 -5.14 -16.09 -16.98
CA ASN A 276 -3.71 -16.04 -16.70
C ASN A 276 -3.07 -14.71 -17.17
N GLY A 277 -3.89 -13.72 -17.51
CA GLY A 277 -3.42 -12.46 -18.06
C GLY A 277 -2.71 -11.58 -17.02
N PRO A 278 -1.94 -10.56 -17.47
CA PRO A 278 -1.23 -9.62 -16.60
C PRO A 278 -2.12 -8.95 -15.53
N ALA A 279 -3.41 -8.73 -15.84
CA ALA A 279 -4.38 -8.15 -14.91
C ALA A 279 -4.69 -9.08 -13.72
N VAL A 280 -4.75 -10.39 -13.95
CA VAL A 280 -5.01 -11.39 -12.89
C VAL A 280 -3.81 -11.48 -11.97
N PHE A 281 -2.59 -11.54 -12.52
CA PHE A 281 -1.37 -11.54 -11.72
C PHE A 281 -1.24 -10.27 -10.85
N ARG A 282 -1.52 -9.09 -11.43
CA ARG A 282 -1.53 -7.83 -10.68
C ARG A 282 -2.54 -7.84 -9.54
N ARG A 283 -3.73 -8.42 -9.74
CA ARG A 283 -4.74 -8.56 -8.69
C ARG A 283 -4.30 -9.52 -7.58
N LEU A 284 -3.68 -10.64 -7.93
CA LEU A 284 -3.11 -11.59 -6.96
C LEU A 284 -2.02 -10.92 -6.11
N LEU A 285 -1.11 -10.19 -6.75
CA LEU A 285 -0.07 -9.44 -6.07
C LEU A 285 -0.67 -8.41 -5.11
N CYS A 286 -1.62 -7.61 -5.59
CA CYS A 286 -2.30 -6.60 -4.78
C CYS A 286 -2.99 -7.20 -3.55
N LEU A 287 -3.72 -8.32 -3.73
CA LEU A 287 -4.32 -9.06 -2.61
C LEU A 287 -3.26 -9.50 -1.59
N LYS A 288 -2.11 -9.98 -2.07
CA LYS A 288 -1.02 -10.42 -1.19
C LYS A 288 -0.42 -9.25 -0.41
N LEU A 289 -0.23 -8.09 -1.05
CA LEU A 289 0.24 -6.87 -0.38
C LEU A 289 -0.76 -6.37 0.66
N CYS A 290 -2.06 -6.40 0.34
CA CYS A 290 -3.11 -6.06 1.29
C CYS A 290 -3.04 -6.96 2.55
N GLN A 291 -2.92 -8.28 2.38
CA GLN A 291 -2.73 -9.22 3.49
C GLN A 291 -1.48 -8.91 4.33
N ILE A 292 -0.34 -8.63 3.68
CA ILE A 292 0.91 -8.27 4.39
C ILE A 292 0.74 -6.97 5.17
N SER A 293 0.06 -5.98 4.59
CA SER A 293 -0.15 -4.67 5.19
C SER A 293 -0.92 -4.74 6.52
N VAL A 294 -1.86 -5.68 6.63
CA VAL A 294 -2.63 -5.93 7.86
C VAL A 294 -1.78 -6.68 8.89
N ALA A 295 -1.04 -7.70 8.48
CA ALA A 295 -0.22 -8.51 9.37
C ALA A 295 0.94 -7.71 10.00
N ALA A 296 1.59 -6.84 9.23
CA ALA A 296 2.77 -6.09 9.67
C ALA A 296 2.49 -5.07 10.78
N THR A 297 1.22 -4.71 11.04
CA THR A 297 0.84 -3.75 12.09
C THR A 297 0.20 -4.42 13.30
N ALA A 298 0.08 -5.74 13.31
CA ALA A 298 -0.40 -6.51 14.45
C ALA A 298 0.74 -7.05 15.33
N ALA A 299 1.98 -6.98 14.82
CA ALA A 299 3.23 -7.26 15.52
C ALA A 299 3.86 -5.96 16.03
#